data_AF-A0A932GU19-F1
#
_entry.id   AF-A0A932GU19-F1
#
_cell.length_a   1.000
_cell.length_b   1.000
_cell.length_c   1.000
_cell.angle_alpha   90.00
_cell.angle_beta   90.00
_cell.angle_gamma   90.00
#
_symmetry.space_group_name_H-M   'P 1'
#
loop_
_entity.id
_entity.type
_entity.pdbx_description
1 polymer ?
#
loop_
_entity_poly.entity_id
_entity_poly.type
_entity_poly.pdbx_seq_one_letter_code
_entity_poly.pdbx_strand_id
1 'polypeptide(L)'
;MEWLLFTYWLAPEPSRKRVFVWRQLKKIGALSLEGGGWLVAKTEPLSAKMTDIMRTVEEMGGTANLYVVTHFSETQEQRTTIRFQQEREREYAEIIKECQKTLRHIERERQERQFNFEEVEELEGDLGKINRWFSEAKERDFWEFAMRKAVEQLISEVEASLADFTQKTYETLQSPQREADIQ
;
A
#
# COMPACT_ATOMS: atom_id res chain seq x y z
N MET A 1 -14.76 -18.00 -9.51
CA MET A 1 -13.29 -17.76 -9.50
C MET A 1 -12.64 -18.89 -8.72
N GLU A 2 -11.39 -19.30 -9.00
CA GLU A 2 -10.70 -20.26 -8.13
C GLU A 2 -9.95 -19.52 -7.02
N TRP A 3 -9.80 -20.19 -5.87
CA TRP A 3 -9.15 -19.61 -4.71
C TRP A 3 -8.07 -20.54 -4.17
N LEU A 4 -7.09 -19.97 -3.48
CA LEU A 4 -6.08 -20.72 -2.75
C LEU A 4 -6.36 -20.59 -1.26
N LEU A 5 -6.54 -21.74 -0.60
CA LEU A 5 -6.63 -21.84 0.85
C LEU A 5 -5.31 -22.35 1.41
N PHE A 6 -4.76 -21.62 2.36
CA PHE A 6 -3.52 -21.96 3.03
C PHE A 6 -3.75 -22.12 4.52
N THR A 7 -3.26 -23.25 5.04
CA THR A 7 -3.26 -23.53 6.46
C THR A 7 -1.84 -23.85 6.87
N TYR A 8 -1.47 -23.44 8.07
CA TYR A 8 -0.15 -23.77 8.59
C TYR A 8 -0.18 -23.95 10.10
N TRP A 9 0.78 -24.72 10.58
CA TRP A 9 1.05 -24.93 11.99
C TRP A 9 2.53 -24.68 12.27
N LEU A 10 2.79 -23.98 13.37
CA LEU A 10 4.10 -23.72 13.92
C LEU A 10 4.01 -23.77 15.45
N ALA A 11 5.10 -24.14 16.10
CA ALA A 11 5.18 -24.18 17.56
C ALA A 11 4.72 -22.86 18.21
N PRO A 12 4.00 -22.90 19.35
CA PRO A 12 3.54 -21.70 20.08
C PRO A 12 4.66 -20.78 20.55
N GLU A 13 5.85 -21.32 20.84
CA GLU A 13 7.03 -20.52 21.16
C GLU A 13 8.24 -20.96 20.31
N PRO A 14 9.07 -20.00 19.85
CA PRO A 14 8.90 -18.55 19.99
C PRO A 14 7.83 -17.97 19.05
N SER A 15 7.02 -17.04 19.53
CA SER A 15 5.96 -16.37 18.75
C SER A 15 6.43 -15.72 17.43
N ARG A 16 7.70 -15.30 17.37
CA ARG A 16 8.32 -14.63 16.21
C ARG A 16 8.13 -15.37 14.88
N LYS A 17 8.16 -16.70 14.88
CA LYS A 17 8.01 -17.52 13.65
C LYS A 17 6.61 -17.36 13.07
N ARG A 18 5.58 -17.50 13.90
CA ARG A 18 4.19 -17.28 13.50
C ARG A 18 3.97 -15.84 13.05
N VAL A 19 4.56 -14.88 13.78
CA VAL A 19 4.46 -13.46 13.44
C VAL A 19 5.03 -13.16 12.06
N PHE A 20 6.19 -13.74 11.75
CA PHE A 20 6.80 -13.61 10.44
C PHE A 20 5.87 -14.13 9.32
N VAL A 21 5.32 -15.34 9.47
CA VAL A 21 4.48 -15.98 8.44
C VAL A 21 3.19 -15.22 8.19
N TRP A 22 2.44 -14.84 9.24
CA TRP A 22 1.18 -14.11 9.00
C TRP A 22 1.41 -12.72 8.40
N ARG A 23 2.55 -12.08 8.68
CA ARG A 23 2.94 -10.82 8.03
C ARG A 23 3.21 -11.01 6.54
N GLN A 24 3.87 -12.10 6.13
CA GLN A 24 4.05 -12.42 4.70
C GLN A 24 2.71 -12.65 4.00
N LEU A 25 1.80 -13.40 4.64
CA LEU A 25 0.45 -13.64 4.13
C LEU A 25 -0.34 -12.34 3.99
N LYS A 26 -0.29 -11.45 4.99
CA LYS A 26 -0.90 -10.11 4.89
C LYS A 26 -0.29 -9.26 3.77
N LYS A 27 1.03 -9.32 3.57
CA LYS A 27 1.73 -8.54 2.53
C LYS A 27 1.23 -8.88 1.12
N ILE A 28 0.86 -10.12 0.86
CA ILE A 28 0.31 -10.57 -0.43
C ILE A 28 -1.21 -10.40 -0.54
N GLY A 29 -1.85 -9.82 0.48
CA GLY A 29 -3.29 -9.56 0.50
C GLY A 29 -4.13 -10.75 0.94
N ALA A 30 -3.54 -11.76 1.59
CA ALA A 30 -4.30 -12.90 2.07
C ALA A 30 -5.29 -12.52 3.17
N LEU A 31 -6.53 -12.98 3.02
CA LEU A 31 -7.60 -12.80 3.99
C LEU A 31 -7.54 -13.92 5.03
N SER A 32 -7.42 -13.55 6.30
CA SER A 32 -7.56 -14.50 7.40
C SER A 32 -9.03 -14.92 7.52
N LEU A 33 -9.26 -16.23 7.46
CA LEU A 33 -10.54 -16.86 7.74
C LEU A 33 -10.65 -17.15 9.24
N GLU A 34 -11.90 -17.27 9.70
CA GLU A 34 -12.19 -17.80 11.04
C GLU A 34 -11.63 -19.23 11.13
N GLY A 35 -10.97 -19.58 12.24
CA GLY A 35 -10.39 -20.92 12.42
C GLY A 35 -8.99 -21.13 11.84
N GLY A 36 -8.31 -20.08 11.36
CA GLY A 36 -6.84 -20.12 11.11
C GLY A 36 -6.40 -20.41 9.67
N GLY A 37 -7.31 -20.40 8.70
CA GLY A 37 -6.99 -20.46 7.27
C GLY A 37 -6.71 -19.07 6.66
N TRP A 38 -5.98 -19.05 5.55
CA TRP A 38 -5.68 -17.85 4.78
C TRP A 38 -6.11 -18.05 3.33
N LEU A 39 -6.87 -17.10 2.81
CA LEU A 39 -7.45 -17.21 1.49
C LEU A 39 -6.90 -16.12 0.56
N VAL A 40 -6.63 -16.47 -0.70
CA VAL A 40 -6.34 -15.51 -1.78
C VAL A 40 -6.99 -15.95 -3.09
N ALA A 41 -7.15 -15.00 -4.00
CA ALA A 41 -7.44 -15.27 -5.41
C ALA A 41 -6.39 -16.21 -6.02
N LYS A 42 -6.80 -17.23 -6.78
CA LYS A 42 -5.83 -18.06 -7.52
C LYS A 42 -5.36 -17.31 -8.77
N THR A 43 -4.13 -16.82 -8.71
CA THR A 43 -3.37 -16.25 -9.83
C THR A 43 -1.98 -16.87 -9.86
N GLU A 44 -1.29 -16.84 -11.00
CA GLU A 44 0.07 -17.38 -11.10
C GLU A 44 1.05 -16.71 -10.11
N PRO A 45 1.10 -15.36 -10.01
CA PRO A 45 2.02 -14.69 -9.08
C PRO A 45 1.74 -15.04 -7.62
N LEU A 46 0.47 -15.14 -7.23
CA LEU A 46 0.11 -15.51 -5.87
C LEU A 46 0.40 -16.97 -5.57
N SER A 47 0.18 -17.87 -6.53
CA SER A 47 0.49 -19.29 -6.36
C SER A 47 1.97 -19.47 -6.04
N ALA A 48 2.86 -18.81 -6.78
CA ALA A 48 4.30 -18.82 -6.50
C ALA A 48 4.64 -18.27 -5.11
N LYS A 49 4.10 -17.07 -4.76
CA LYS A 49 4.32 -16.47 -3.42
C LYS A 49 3.82 -17.39 -2.29
N MET A 50 2.70 -18.07 -2.47
CA MET A 50 2.15 -19.02 -1.49
C MET A 50 3.02 -20.27 -1.34
N THR A 51 3.57 -20.80 -2.44
CA THR A 51 4.54 -21.90 -2.41
C THR A 51 5.83 -21.51 -1.67
N ASP A 52 6.31 -20.28 -1.82
CA ASP A 52 7.49 -19.80 -1.09
C ASP A 52 7.21 -19.65 0.41
N ILE A 53 6.03 -19.15 0.78
CA ILE A 53 5.60 -19.08 2.19
C ILE A 53 5.47 -20.49 2.79
N MET A 54 4.91 -21.44 2.03
CA MET A 54 4.81 -22.85 2.43
C MET A 54 6.19 -23.41 2.79
N ARG A 55 7.17 -23.25 1.90
CA ARG A 55 8.56 -23.70 2.13
C ARG A 55 9.17 -23.03 3.35
N THR A 56 8.91 -21.73 3.52
CA THR A 56 9.40 -20.98 4.68
C THR A 56 8.85 -21.54 6.00
N VAL A 57 7.58 -21.97 6.04
CA VAL A 57 7.00 -22.63 7.22
C VAL A 57 7.70 -23.96 7.51
N GLU A 58 7.94 -24.76 6.48
CA GLU A 58 8.60 -26.07 6.60
C GLU A 58 10.04 -25.94 7.08
N GLU A 59 10.81 -24.98 6.53
CA GLU A 59 12.16 -24.63 6.98
C GLU A 59 12.19 -24.17 8.46
N MET A 60 11.10 -23.57 8.94
CA MET A 60 10.93 -23.20 10.35
C MET A 60 10.55 -24.39 11.25
N GLY A 61 10.44 -25.60 10.72
CA GLY A 61 10.03 -26.83 11.42
C GLY A 61 8.52 -26.94 11.63
N GLY A 62 7.73 -26.23 10.82
CA GLY A 62 6.28 -26.29 10.84
C GLY A 62 5.71 -27.24 9.78
N THR A 63 4.40 -27.16 9.61
CA THR A 63 3.67 -27.83 8.52
C THR A 63 2.78 -26.81 7.85
N ALA A 64 2.78 -26.79 6.52
CA ALA A 64 1.90 -25.93 5.74
C ALA A 64 1.21 -26.75 4.65
N ASN A 65 0.00 -26.33 4.29
CA ASN A 65 -0.77 -26.95 3.22
C ASN A 65 -1.36 -25.85 2.34
N LEU A 66 -1.33 -26.08 1.04
CA LEU A 66 -1.92 -25.22 0.03
C LEU A 66 -2.97 -26.01 -0.76
N TYR A 67 -4.20 -25.54 -0.75
CA TYR A 67 -5.33 -26.17 -1.41
C TYR A 67 -5.88 -25.24 -2.49
N VAL A 68 -6.27 -25.82 -3.63
CA VAL A 68 -7.11 -25.12 -4.60
C VAL A 68 -8.57 -25.38 -4.24
N VAL A 69 -9.30 -24.31 -3.93
CA VAL A 69 -10.73 -24.37 -3.66
C VAL A 69 -11.46 -24.09 -4.96
N THR A 70 -12.02 -25.14 -5.55
CA THR A 70 -12.72 -25.12 -6.84
C THR A 70 -14.22 -24.87 -6.69
N HIS A 71 -14.78 -25.05 -5.49
CA HIS A 71 -16.20 -24.85 -5.22
C HIS A 71 -16.40 -24.02 -3.95
N PHE A 72 -17.03 -22.85 -4.12
CA PHE A 72 -17.61 -22.05 -3.05
C PHE A 72 -19.13 -22.09 -3.19
N SER A 73 -19.86 -22.11 -2.07
CA SER A 73 -21.26 -21.70 -2.16
C SER A 73 -21.33 -20.21 -2.51
N GLU A 74 -22.35 -19.80 -3.25
CA GLU A 74 -22.49 -18.41 -3.70
C GLU A 74 -22.44 -17.43 -2.52
N THR A 75 -23.12 -17.76 -1.41
CA THR A 75 -23.10 -16.95 -0.18
C THR A 75 -21.71 -16.85 0.45
N GLN A 76 -20.89 -17.90 0.39
CA GLN A 76 -19.52 -17.87 0.91
C GLN A 76 -18.60 -17.03 0.02
N GLU A 77 -18.71 -17.17 -1.31
CA GLU A 77 -17.91 -16.39 -2.27
C GLU A 77 -18.26 -14.90 -2.17
N GLN A 78 -19.55 -14.55 -2.09
CA GLN A 78 -20.00 -13.17 -1.90
C GLN A 78 -19.48 -12.58 -0.58
N ARG A 79 -19.65 -13.26 0.56
CA ARG A 79 -19.15 -12.79 1.86
C ARG A 79 -17.63 -12.61 1.85
N THR A 80 -16.91 -13.54 1.23
CA THR A 80 -15.44 -13.49 1.11
C THR A 80 -15.02 -12.31 0.27
N THR A 81 -15.64 -12.14 -0.91
CA THR A 81 -15.39 -11.04 -1.82
C THR A 81 -15.57 -9.72 -1.09
N ILE A 82 -16.72 -9.48 -0.46
CA ILE A 82 -17.00 -8.26 0.33
C ILE A 82 -15.89 -7.97 1.36
N ARG A 83 -15.37 -9.00 2.05
CA ARG A 83 -14.27 -8.81 3.01
C ARG A 83 -12.97 -8.37 2.33
N PHE A 84 -12.63 -8.91 1.16
CA PHE A 84 -11.51 -8.41 0.37
C PHE A 84 -11.72 -6.95 -0.04
N GLN A 85 -12.94 -6.61 -0.51
CA GLN A 85 -13.27 -5.25 -0.90
C GLN A 85 -13.06 -4.27 0.26
N GLN A 86 -13.60 -4.59 1.44
CA GLN A 86 -13.47 -3.77 2.63
C GLN A 86 -12.00 -3.56 3.06
N GLU A 87 -11.15 -4.59 2.96
CA GLU A 87 -9.72 -4.45 3.28
C GLU A 87 -8.98 -3.58 2.25
N ARG A 88 -9.41 -3.56 0.99
CA ARG A 88 -8.86 -2.65 -0.04
C ARG A 88 -9.36 -1.23 0.16
N GLU A 89 -10.66 -1.05 0.40
CA GLU A 89 -11.27 0.26 0.67
C GLU A 89 -10.64 0.95 1.89
N ARG A 90 -10.41 0.21 2.98
CA ARG A 90 -9.72 0.75 4.17
C ARG A 90 -8.31 1.21 3.84
N GLU A 91 -7.55 0.41 3.11
CA GLU A 91 -6.18 0.77 2.75
C GLU A 91 -6.14 1.98 1.83
N TYR A 92 -7.01 2.04 0.81
CA TYR A 92 -7.12 3.20 -0.06
C TYR A 92 -7.60 4.45 0.68
N ALA A 93 -8.50 4.33 1.65
CA ALA A 93 -8.92 5.45 2.48
C ALA A 93 -7.76 6.05 3.29
N GLU A 94 -6.86 5.23 3.83
CA GLU A 94 -5.66 5.74 4.51
C GLU A 94 -4.66 6.36 3.53
N ILE A 95 -4.48 5.81 2.33
CA ILE A 95 -3.64 6.44 1.30
C ILE A 95 -4.20 7.81 0.89
N ILE A 96 -5.53 7.92 0.70
CA ILE A 96 -6.22 9.19 0.43
C ILE A 96 -5.93 10.20 1.53
N LYS A 97 -6.01 9.79 2.79
CA LYS A 97 -5.74 10.65 3.94
C LYS A 97 -4.29 11.14 3.97
N GLU A 98 -3.32 10.30 3.63
CA GLU A 98 -1.93 10.72 3.50
C GLU A 98 -1.74 11.69 2.31
N CYS A 99 -2.36 11.45 1.15
CA CYS A 99 -2.32 12.40 0.02
C CYS A 99 -2.86 13.77 0.45
N GLN A 100 -4.01 13.80 1.11
CA GLN A 100 -4.61 15.04 1.61
C GLN A 100 -3.75 15.74 2.66
N LYS A 101 -3.02 14.97 3.49
CA LYS A 101 -2.08 15.51 4.46
C LYS A 101 -0.89 16.17 3.76
N THR A 102 -0.30 15.52 2.76
CA THR A 102 0.79 16.09 1.95
C THR A 102 0.33 17.33 1.20
N LEU A 103 -0.87 17.33 0.60
CA LEU A 103 -1.44 18.54 -0.04
C LEU A 103 -1.58 19.71 0.94
N ARG A 104 -2.08 19.46 2.16
CA ARG A 104 -2.16 20.49 3.20
C ARG A 104 -0.78 20.97 3.65
N HIS A 105 0.21 20.08 3.68
CA HIS A 105 1.59 20.44 3.99
C HIS A 105 2.13 21.41 2.93
N ILE A 106 2.03 21.07 1.64
CA ILE A 106 2.46 21.93 0.53
C ILE A 106 1.79 23.31 0.59
N GLU A 107 0.48 23.35 0.84
CA GLU A 107 -0.25 24.61 0.91
C GLU A 107 0.18 25.47 2.11
N ARG A 108 0.44 24.86 3.27
CA ARG A 108 0.98 25.57 4.44
C ARG A 108 2.33 26.20 4.13
N GLU A 109 3.28 25.42 3.59
CA GLU A 109 4.63 25.95 3.28
C GLU A 109 4.56 27.06 2.22
N ARG A 110 3.64 26.94 1.24
CA ARG A 110 3.37 27.98 0.26
C ARG A 110 2.86 29.27 0.91
N GLN A 111 1.96 29.18 1.88
CA GLN A 111 1.42 30.34 2.60
C GLN A 111 2.46 31.00 3.51
N GLU A 112 3.27 30.19 4.17
CA GLU A 112 4.36 30.64 5.05
C GLU A 112 5.60 31.11 4.26
N ARG A 113 5.60 30.95 2.93
CA ARG A 113 6.70 31.27 2.00
C ARG A 113 8.01 30.54 2.34
N GLN A 114 7.90 29.32 2.87
CA GLN A 114 9.03 28.45 3.20
C GLN A 114 9.57 27.76 1.95
N PHE A 115 10.09 28.55 1.01
CA PHE A 115 10.66 28.06 -0.23
C PHE A 115 12.13 27.68 -0.03
N ASN A 116 12.36 26.44 0.42
CA ASN A 116 13.71 25.90 0.62
C ASN A 116 13.81 24.43 0.17
N PHE A 117 15.05 23.95 -0.03
CA PHE A 117 15.29 22.60 -0.55
C PHE A 117 14.97 21.49 0.45
N GLU A 118 15.03 21.75 1.76
CA GLU A 118 14.72 20.76 2.79
C GLU A 118 13.23 20.39 2.77
N GLU A 119 12.35 21.38 2.64
CA GLU A 119 10.90 21.17 2.49
C GLU A 119 10.56 20.40 1.21
N VAL A 120 11.24 20.71 0.10
CA VAL A 120 11.07 19.96 -1.16
C VAL A 120 11.46 18.49 -0.97
N GLU A 121 12.61 18.22 -0.34
CA GLU A 121 13.10 16.85 -0.10
C GLU A 121 12.15 16.07 0.83
N GLU A 122 11.61 16.71 1.88
CA GLU A 122 10.61 16.08 2.76
C GLU A 122 9.34 15.70 1.98
N LEU A 123 8.80 16.62 1.18
CA LEU A 123 7.59 16.41 0.40
C LEU A 123 7.77 15.35 -0.70
N GLU A 124 8.93 15.33 -1.38
CA GLU A 124 9.30 14.28 -2.32
C GLU A 124 9.40 12.91 -1.62
N GLY A 125 9.98 12.87 -0.42
CA GLY A 125 10.04 11.68 0.41
C GLY A 125 8.66 11.14 0.80
N ASP A 126 7.73 12.02 1.15
CA ASP A 126 6.35 11.65 1.47
C ASP A 126 5.58 11.14 0.24
N LEU A 127 5.68 11.84 -0.90
CA LEU A 127 5.11 11.35 -2.16
C LEU A 127 5.69 9.98 -2.54
N GLY A 128 7.00 9.77 -2.37
CA GLY A 128 7.65 8.49 -2.61
C GLY A 128 7.10 7.36 -1.74
N LYS A 129 6.79 7.63 -0.46
CA LYS A 129 6.13 6.67 0.44
C LYS A 129 4.70 6.37 -0.03
N ILE A 130 3.93 7.39 -0.40
CA ILE A 130 2.56 7.25 -0.93
C ILE A 130 2.56 6.38 -2.18
N ASN A 131 3.43 6.66 -3.15
CA ASN A 131 3.52 5.93 -4.41
C ASN A 131 3.90 4.45 -4.19
N ARG A 132 4.84 4.17 -3.28
CA ARG A 132 5.19 2.79 -2.91
C ARG A 132 4.00 2.08 -2.28
N TRP A 133 3.32 2.72 -1.33
CA TRP A 133 2.17 2.14 -0.66
C TRP A 133 1.02 1.86 -1.64
N PHE A 134 0.73 2.80 -2.52
CA PHE A 134 -0.29 2.63 -3.55
C PHE A 134 0.03 1.47 -4.51
N SER A 135 1.28 1.35 -4.96
CA SER A 135 1.72 0.23 -5.81
C SER A 135 1.50 -1.12 -5.12
N GLU A 136 1.89 -1.24 -3.85
CA GLU A 136 1.69 -2.46 -3.07
C GLU A 136 0.19 -2.76 -2.86
N ALA A 137 -0.63 -1.74 -2.60
CA ALA A 137 -2.07 -1.91 -2.42
C ALA A 137 -2.75 -2.39 -3.72
N LYS A 138 -2.29 -1.88 -4.87
CA LYS A 138 -2.75 -2.25 -6.21
C LYS A 138 -2.39 -3.68 -6.60
N GLU A 139 -1.22 -4.20 -6.20
CA GLU A 139 -0.89 -5.62 -6.38
C GLU A 139 -1.86 -6.58 -5.68
N ARG A 140 -2.52 -6.10 -4.63
CA ARG A 140 -3.51 -6.86 -3.84
C ARG A 140 -4.96 -6.58 -4.27
N ASP A 141 -5.19 -5.66 -5.20
CA ASP A 141 -6.52 -5.31 -5.70
C ASP A 141 -6.91 -6.23 -6.88
N PHE A 142 -7.66 -7.29 -6.58
CA PHE A 142 -8.10 -8.27 -7.58
C PHE A 142 -9.41 -7.89 -8.29
N TRP A 143 -10.13 -6.86 -7.85
CA TRP A 143 -11.47 -6.49 -8.36
C TRP A 143 -11.55 -5.08 -8.93
N GLU A 144 -10.42 -4.37 -9.06
CA GLU A 144 -10.31 -3.03 -9.66
C GLU A 144 -11.36 -2.05 -9.12
N PHE A 145 -11.21 -1.65 -7.86
CA PHE A 145 -12.19 -0.81 -7.17
C PHE A 145 -12.31 0.60 -7.76
N ALA A 146 -13.51 1.17 -7.74
CA ALA A 146 -13.73 2.58 -8.12
C ALA A 146 -12.85 3.55 -7.31
N MET A 147 -12.59 3.23 -6.04
CA MET A 147 -11.74 4.04 -5.15
C MET A 147 -10.28 4.12 -5.64
N ARG A 148 -9.80 3.13 -6.41
CA ARG A 148 -8.46 3.17 -7.00
C ARG A 148 -8.27 4.41 -7.89
N LYS A 149 -9.26 4.74 -8.71
CA LYS A 149 -9.21 5.95 -9.56
C LYS A 149 -9.15 7.23 -8.74
N ALA A 150 -9.86 7.28 -7.61
CA ALA A 150 -9.83 8.43 -6.72
C ALA A 150 -8.44 8.61 -6.06
N VAL A 151 -7.78 7.51 -5.69
CA VAL A 151 -6.39 7.53 -5.21
C VAL A 151 -5.43 7.99 -6.31
N GLU A 152 -5.53 7.43 -7.53
CA GLU A 152 -4.70 7.81 -8.67
C GLU A 152 -4.83 9.30 -9.00
N GLN A 153 -6.05 9.85 -8.94
CA GLN A 153 -6.30 11.27 -9.13
C GLN A 153 -5.64 12.13 -8.04
N LEU A 154 -5.81 11.77 -6.76
CA LEU A 154 -5.21 12.53 -5.65
C LEU A 154 -3.68 12.48 -5.66
N ILE A 155 -3.08 11.35 -6.03
CA ILE A 155 -1.63 11.25 -6.22
C ILE A 155 -1.19 12.22 -7.33
N SER A 156 -1.91 12.27 -8.45
CA SER A 156 -1.61 13.20 -9.55
C SER A 156 -1.72 14.67 -9.09
N GLU A 157 -2.68 14.99 -8.22
CA GLU A 157 -2.81 16.33 -7.62
C GLU A 157 -1.64 16.66 -6.69
N VAL A 158 -1.17 15.71 -5.87
CA VAL A 158 0.03 15.87 -5.03
C VAL A 158 1.26 16.13 -5.90
N GLU A 159 1.45 15.32 -6.94
CA GLU A 159 2.56 15.45 -7.90
C GLU A 159 2.60 16.83 -8.55
N ALA A 160 1.45 17.30 -9.07
CA ALA A 160 1.35 18.61 -9.68
C ALA A 160 1.63 19.75 -8.67
N SER A 161 1.06 19.66 -7.47
CA SER A 161 1.25 20.68 -6.43
C SER A 161 2.71 20.77 -5.97
N LEU A 162 3.38 19.62 -5.84
CA LEU A 162 4.80 19.55 -5.48
C LEU A 162 5.70 20.06 -6.61
N ALA A 163 5.40 19.74 -7.87
CA ALA A 163 6.13 20.27 -9.01
C ALA A 163 6.08 21.81 -9.06
N ASP A 164 4.89 22.38 -8.87
CA ASP A 164 4.70 23.83 -8.78
C ASP A 164 5.47 24.45 -7.60
N PHE A 165 5.43 23.81 -6.43
CA PHE A 165 6.14 24.28 -5.24
C PHE A 165 7.66 24.24 -5.43
N THR A 166 8.16 23.18 -6.04
CA THR A 166 9.57 22.98 -6.37
C THR A 166 10.05 24.05 -7.36
N GLN A 167 9.28 24.29 -8.43
CA GLN A 167 9.61 25.34 -9.40
C GLN A 167 9.70 26.72 -8.73
N LYS A 168 8.71 27.09 -7.91
CA LYS A 168 8.72 28.37 -7.17
C LYS A 168 9.90 28.48 -6.22
N THR A 169 10.31 27.36 -5.62
CA THR A 169 11.50 27.31 -4.75
C THR A 169 12.76 27.63 -5.53
N TYR A 170 12.95 27.04 -6.71
CA TYR A 170 14.07 27.37 -7.59
C TYR A 170 14.05 28.85 -8.01
N GLU A 171 12.90 29.37 -8.45
CA GLU A 171 12.76 30.77 -8.88
C GLU A 171 13.09 31.76 -7.74
N THR A 172 12.66 31.46 -6.52
CA THR A 172 12.91 32.29 -5.33
C THR A 172 14.39 32.28 -4.95
N LEU A 173 15.03 31.11 -4.97
CA LEU A 173 16.43 30.95 -4.59
C LEU A 173 17.42 31.40 -5.68
N GLN A 174 17.01 31.42 -6.96
CA GLN A 174 17.78 31.97 -8.08
C GLN A 174 17.61 33.48 -8.29
N SER A 175 16.76 34.14 -7.50
CA SER A 175 16.57 35.60 -7.53
C SER A 175 17.37 36.40 -6.48
N PRO A 176 18.63 36.09 -6.09
CA PRO A 176 19.38 37.01 -5.26
C PRO A 176 19.93 38.16 -6.15
N GLN A 177 19.47 39.39 -5.86
CA GLN A 177 19.95 40.71 -6.35
C GLN A 177 19.33 41.28 -7.65
N ARG A 178 18.23 42.05 -7.50
CA ARG A 178 17.90 43.19 -8.40
C ARG A 178 17.55 44.50 -7.67
N GLU A 179 17.72 44.58 -6.35
CA GLU A 179 17.37 45.78 -5.56
C GLU A 179 18.55 46.35 -4.73
N ALA A 180 19.78 46.23 -5.22
CA ALA A 180 20.93 46.96 -4.65
C ALA A 180 21.49 48.07 -5.56
N ASP A 181 20.93 48.24 -6.76
CA ASP A 181 21.25 49.34 -7.68
C ASP A 181 19.95 50.05 -8.08
N ILE A 182 19.43 50.92 -7.22
CA ILE A 182 18.76 52.20 -7.57
C ILE A 182 18.59 52.97 -6.24
N GLN A 183 19.33 54.10 -6.18
CA GLN A 183 19.31 55.24 -5.26
C GLN A 183 20.26 55.25 -4.07
#